data_AF-A0A2V7CT90-F1
#
_entry.id   AF-A0A2V7CT90-F1
#
_cell.length_a   1.000
_cell.length_b   1.000
_cell.length_c   1.000
_cell.angle_alpha   90.00
_cell.angle_beta   90.00
_cell.angle_gamma   90.00
#
_symmetry.space_group_name_H-M   'P 1'
#
loop_
_entity.id
_entity.type
_entity.pdbx_description
1 polymer ?
#
loop_
_entity_poly.entity_id
_entity_poly.type
_entity_poly.pdbx_seq_one_letter_code
_entity_poly.pdbx_strand_id
1 'polypeptide(L)'
;MSRIIDFTVAVDGQAATAYRADGLIIATPTGSTAYSLSAGGPILFPTMDAVVITPICSHTLTNRPIVLPGTQRIEVTLRANQEVMLTVDGQVGVGLREDDVVETQRAAARIRLARFPHKHFFSVLRTKLKWGER
;
A
#
# COMPACT_ATOMS: atom_id res chain seq x y z
N MET A 1 -21.34 9.63 3.84
CA MET A 1 -21.48 8.33 4.53
C MET A 1 -20.24 7.51 4.18
N SER A 2 -19.46 7.06 5.16
CA SER A 2 -18.37 6.09 4.88
C SER A 2 -19.04 4.80 4.43
N ARG A 3 -18.60 4.29 3.28
CA ARG A 3 -19.04 3.02 2.71
C ARG A 3 -17.92 2.03 2.96
N ILE A 4 -18.09 1.24 4.01
CA ILE A 4 -17.17 0.19 4.38
C ILE A 4 -17.10 -0.83 3.24
N ILE A 5 -15.89 -1.16 2.80
CA ILE A 5 -15.61 -2.12 1.73
C ILE A 5 -15.12 -3.42 2.35
N ASP A 6 -15.69 -4.53 1.90
CA ASP A 6 -15.25 -5.88 2.23
C ASP A 6 -14.35 -6.41 1.10
N PHE A 7 -13.15 -6.85 1.45
CA PHE A 7 -12.22 -7.48 0.51
C PHE A 7 -11.38 -8.56 1.18
N THR A 8 -11.03 -9.59 0.40
CA THR A 8 -10.15 -10.68 0.84
C THR A 8 -8.78 -10.55 0.20
N VAL A 9 -7.73 -10.83 0.96
CA VAL A 9 -6.35 -10.76 0.49
C VAL A 9 -5.71 -12.14 0.55
N ALA A 10 -5.10 -12.55 -0.56
CA ALA A 10 -4.24 -13.72 -0.66
C ALA A 10 -2.82 -13.33 -1.05
N VAL A 11 -1.84 -14.11 -0.59
CA VAL A 11 -0.43 -13.95 -0.91
C VAL A 11 0.08 -15.28 -1.45
N ASP A 12 0.61 -15.27 -2.67
CA ASP A 12 1.01 -16.48 -3.40
C ASP A 12 -0.07 -17.58 -3.39
N GLY A 13 -1.33 -17.19 -3.56
CA GLY A 13 -2.49 -18.10 -3.55
C GLY A 13 -2.92 -18.58 -2.16
N GLN A 14 -2.24 -18.19 -1.08
CA GLN A 14 -2.65 -18.51 0.29
C GLN A 14 -3.48 -17.39 0.89
N ALA A 15 -4.64 -17.72 1.48
CA ALA A 15 -5.48 -16.74 2.16
C ALA A 15 -4.73 -16.10 3.34
N ALA A 16 -4.49 -14.80 3.27
CA ALA A 16 -3.77 -14.05 4.29
C ALA A 16 -4.73 -13.45 5.31
N THR A 17 -5.70 -12.66 4.87
CA THR A 17 -6.71 -12.04 5.75
C THR A 17 -7.90 -11.49 4.97
N ALA A 18 -8.98 -11.16 5.68
CA ALA A 18 -10.11 -10.41 5.16
C ALA A 18 -10.19 -9.06 5.88
N TYR A 19 -10.48 -8.01 5.12
CA TYR A 19 -10.56 -6.66 5.63
C TYR A 19 -11.96 -6.10 5.44
N ARG A 20 -12.37 -5.34 6.45
CA ARG A 20 -13.57 -4.50 6.44
C ARG A 20 -13.13 -3.07 6.75
N ALA A 21 -12.97 -2.26 5.71
CA ALA A 21 -12.21 -1.01 5.77
C ALA A 21 -12.70 0.01 4.73
N ASP A 22 -12.30 1.28 4.85
CA ASP A 22 -12.57 2.29 3.80
C ASP A 22 -11.77 2.00 2.52
N GLY A 23 -10.72 1.17 2.61
CA GLY A 23 -9.93 0.71 1.46
C GLY A 23 -8.65 0.00 1.87
N LEU A 24 -7.82 -0.31 0.86
CA LEU A 24 -6.51 -0.97 1.03
C LEU A 24 -5.46 -0.25 0.19
N ILE A 25 -4.27 -0.08 0.77
CA ILE A 25 -3.11 0.46 0.07
C ILE A 25 -2.08 -0.65 -0.05
N ILE A 26 -1.62 -0.92 -1.27
CA ILE A 26 -0.43 -1.74 -1.53
C ILE A 26 0.65 -0.79 -2.04
N ALA A 27 1.74 -0.66 -1.29
CA ALA A 27 2.79 0.31 -1.59
C ALA A 27 4.16 -0.32 -1.72
N THR A 28 4.95 0.22 -2.65
CA THR A 28 6.40 -0.01 -2.75
C THR A 28 7.13 0.72 -1.61
N PRO A 29 8.44 0.46 -1.39
CA PRO A 29 9.19 1.16 -0.36
C PRO A 29 9.27 2.68 -0.59
N THR A 30 9.28 3.11 -1.85
CA THR A 30 9.17 4.52 -2.22
C THR A 30 7.77 5.10 -1.93
N GLY A 31 6.71 4.29 -2.12
CA GLY A 31 5.33 4.67 -1.83
C GLY A 31 4.97 4.61 -0.33
N SER A 32 5.78 3.97 0.50
CA SER A 32 5.49 3.81 1.94
C SER A 32 5.43 5.15 2.67
N THR A 33 6.13 6.18 2.16
CA THR A 33 6.11 7.55 2.72
C THR A 33 5.01 8.44 2.15
N ALA A 34 4.19 7.92 1.22
CA ALA A 34 3.06 8.62 0.63
C ALA A 34 1.78 8.27 1.41
N TYR A 35 0.70 7.90 0.72
CA TYR A 35 -0.60 7.65 1.35
C TYR A 35 -0.58 6.50 2.37
N SER A 36 0.30 5.51 2.17
CA SER A 36 0.52 4.42 3.15
C SER A 36 0.94 4.96 4.52
N LEU A 37 1.80 5.99 4.58
CA LEU A 37 2.21 6.62 5.85
C LEU A 37 1.02 7.28 6.56
N SER A 38 0.19 8.00 5.80
CA SER A 38 -1.02 8.65 6.33
C SER A 38 -2.03 7.65 6.88
N ALA A 39 -2.10 6.45 6.30
CA ALA A 39 -2.96 5.35 6.76
C ALA A 39 -2.33 4.53 7.91
N GLY A 40 -1.18 4.94 8.45
CA GLY A 40 -0.51 4.27 9.57
C GLY A 40 0.46 3.16 9.17
N GLY A 41 0.83 3.07 7.89
CA GLY A 41 1.87 2.18 7.38
C GLY A 41 3.28 2.60 7.81
N PRO A 42 4.23 1.65 7.88
CA PRO A 42 5.62 1.93 8.23
C PRO A 42 6.37 2.68 7.13
N ILE A 43 7.41 3.41 7.54
CA ILE A 43 8.41 3.98 6.62
C ILE A 43 9.40 2.88 6.26
N LEU A 44 9.49 2.55 4.97
CA LEU A 44 10.45 1.60 4.43
C LEU A 44 11.63 2.35 3.81
N PHE A 45 12.81 1.74 3.86
CA PHE A 45 13.98 2.30 3.21
C PHE A 45 13.89 2.05 1.69
N PRO A 46 14.16 3.03 0.80
CA PRO A 46 13.84 2.93 -0.62
C PRO A 46 14.51 1.79 -1.38
N THR A 47 15.62 1.27 -0.88
CA THR A 47 16.37 0.16 -1.52
C THR A 47 15.95 -1.22 -1.03
N MET A 48 15.00 -1.32 -0.10
CA MET A 48 14.48 -2.62 0.33
C MET A 48 13.72 -3.30 -0.82
N ASP A 49 13.79 -4.63 -0.90
CA ASP A 49 12.94 -5.42 -1.80
C ASP A 49 11.72 -5.89 -1.01
N ALA A 50 10.76 -4.99 -0.83
CA ALA A 50 9.59 -5.19 0.02
C ALA A 50 8.34 -4.54 -0.57
N VAL A 51 7.19 -5.04 -0.18
CA VAL A 51 5.88 -4.42 -0.43
C VAL A 51 5.13 -4.33 0.90
N VAL A 52 4.34 -3.27 1.08
CA VAL A 52 3.54 -3.09 2.29
C VAL A 52 2.06 -3.03 1.96
N ILE A 53 1.26 -3.78 2.72
CA ILE A 53 -0.19 -3.76 2.69
C ILE A 53 -0.65 -2.95 3.89
N THR A 54 -1.35 -1.83 3.66
CA THR A 54 -1.85 -0.93 4.71
C THR A 54 -3.37 -0.74 4.55
N PRO A 55 -4.21 -1.23 5.48
CA PRO A 55 -5.64 -0.98 5.43
C PRO A 55 -5.97 0.48 5.82
N ILE A 56 -6.96 1.09 5.17
CA ILE A 56 -7.43 2.46 5.47
C ILE A 56 -8.60 2.36 6.45
N CYS A 57 -8.48 2.92 7.65
CA CYS A 57 -9.55 2.98 8.64
C CYS A 57 -10.26 1.63 8.87
N SER A 58 -9.50 0.55 9.04
CA SER A 58 -10.07 -0.78 9.26
C SER A 58 -10.95 -0.83 10.52
N HIS A 59 -12.14 -1.40 10.38
CA HIS A 59 -13.09 -1.58 11.48
C HIS A 59 -12.79 -2.81 12.37
N THR A 60 -11.70 -3.53 12.10
CA THR A 60 -11.20 -4.63 12.94
C THR A 60 -10.02 -4.15 13.79
N LEU A 61 -10.10 -4.34 15.12
CA LEU A 61 -9.10 -3.90 16.12
C LEU A 61 -7.68 -4.49 15.92
N THR A 62 -7.60 -5.68 15.31
CA THR A 62 -6.36 -6.44 15.17
C THR A 62 -5.63 -6.21 13.85
N ASN A 63 -6.24 -5.49 12.90
CA ASN A 63 -5.59 -5.25 11.62
C ASN A 63 -4.36 -4.35 11.79
N ARG A 64 -3.26 -4.77 11.16
CA ARG A 64 -1.98 -4.07 11.15
C ARG A 64 -1.44 -4.04 9.72
N PRO A 65 -0.64 -3.02 9.37
CA PRO A 65 0.12 -3.06 8.13
C PRO A 65 1.04 -4.29 8.11
N ILE A 66 1.14 -4.93 6.95
CA ILE A 66 1.97 -6.12 6.75
C ILE A 66 3.06 -5.80 5.73
N VAL A 67 4.32 -6.04 6.09
CA VAL A 67 5.46 -5.92 5.17
C VAL A 67 5.82 -7.32 4.67
N LEU A 68 5.85 -7.48 3.36
CA LEU A 68 6.14 -8.74 2.67
C LEU A 68 7.37 -8.56 1.78
N PRO A 69 8.07 -9.66 1.42
CA PRO A 69 9.07 -9.61 0.37
C PRO A 69 8.49 -9.07 -0.94
N GLY A 70 9.23 -8.21 -1.63
CA GLY A 70 8.75 -7.58 -2.87
C GLY A 70 8.49 -8.56 -4.01
N THR A 71 8.93 -9.82 -3.88
CA THR A 71 8.69 -10.92 -4.83
C THR A 71 7.32 -11.57 -4.70
N GLN A 72 6.61 -11.36 -3.59
CA GLN A 72 5.31 -11.99 -3.35
C GLN A 72 4.25 -11.43 -4.31
N ARG A 73 3.38 -12.32 -4.81
CA ARG A 73 2.18 -11.95 -5.57
C ARG A 73 1.04 -11.73 -4.58
N ILE A 74 0.40 -10.57 -4.64
CA ILE A 74 -0.72 -10.22 -3.77
C ILE A 74 -1.99 -10.14 -4.61
N GLU A 75 -3.02 -10.85 -4.20
CA GLU A 75 -4.33 -10.85 -4.83
C GLU A 75 -5.34 -10.25 -3.86
N VAL A 76 -6.11 -9.28 -4.33
CA VAL A 76 -7.18 -8.63 -3.57
C VAL A 76 -8.48 -8.86 -4.30
N THR A 77 -9.41 -9.58 -3.68
CA THR A 77 -10.73 -9.82 -4.26
C THR A 77 -11.76 -8.94 -3.59
N LEU A 78 -12.51 -8.19 -4.39
CA LEU A 78 -13.60 -7.35 -3.91
C LEU A 78 -14.82 -8.23 -3.56
N ARG A 79 -15.38 -8.06 -2.37
CA ARG A 79 -16.57 -8.78 -1.87
C ARG A 79 -17.73 -7.83 -1.55
N ALA A 80 -17.79 -6.69 -2.23
CA ALA A 80 -18.79 -5.67 -1.98
C ALA A 80 -19.45 -5.23 -3.29
N ASN A 81 -20.78 -5.18 -3.28
CA ASN A 81 -21.60 -4.67 -4.38
C ASN A 81 -21.79 -3.15 -4.26
N GLN A 82 -20.69 -2.41 -4.33
CA GLN A 82 -20.69 -0.95 -4.31
C GLN A 82 -19.59 -0.39 -5.22
N GLU A 83 -19.69 0.88 -5.59
CA GLU A 83 -18.67 1.56 -6.39
C GLU A 83 -17.35 1.64 -5.62
N VAL A 84 -16.36 0.89 -6.10
CA VAL A 84 -14.98 0.91 -5.60
C VAL A 84 -14.06 1.31 -6.74
N MET A 85 -13.08 2.14 -6.45
CA MET A 85 -12.12 2.63 -7.44
C MET A 85 -10.71 2.15 -7.08
N LEU A 86 -10.05 1.48 -8.02
CA LEU A 86 -8.61 1.24 -8.00
C LEU A 86 -7.91 2.49 -8.51
N THR A 87 -6.93 3.00 -7.76
CA THR A 87 -6.03 4.06 -8.24
C THR A 87 -4.59 3.58 -8.13
N VAL A 88 -3.78 3.87 -9.14
CA VAL A 88 -2.36 3.52 -9.18
C VAL A 88 -1.57 4.83 -9.22
N ASP A 89 -0.66 5.05 -8.28
CA ASP A 89 0.15 6.28 -8.17
C ASP A 89 -0.67 7.59 -8.27
N GLY A 90 -1.89 7.59 -7.72
CA GLY A 90 -2.80 8.74 -7.73
C GLY A 90 -3.34 9.13 -9.11
N GLN A 91 -3.22 8.24 -10.11
CA GLN A 91 -3.76 8.45 -11.46
C GLN A 91 -5.28 8.21 -11.51
N VAL A 92 -5.88 8.46 -12.68
CA VAL A 92 -7.31 8.24 -12.94
C VAL A 92 -7.72 6.84 -12.49
N GLY A 93 -8.77 6.79 -11.67
CA GLY A 93 -9.24 5.54 -11.10
C GLY A 93 -9.91 4.63 -12.12
N VAL A 94 -9.78 3.33 -11.90
CA VAL A 94 -10.50 2.27 -12.60
C VAL A 94 -11.59 1.73 -11.67
N GLY A 95 -12.84 1.72 -12.13
CA GLY A 95 -13.94 1.14 -11.36
C GLY A 95 -13.79 -0.37 -11.24
N LEU A 96 -13.97 -0.90 -10.04
CA LEU A 96 -14.00 -2.32 -9.73
C LEU A 96 -15.45 -2.79 -9.53
N ARG A 97 -15.71 -4.03 -9.90
CA ARG A 97 -16.98 -4.73 -9.70
C ARG A 97 -16.83 -5.80 -8.63
N GLU A 98 -17.96 -6.22 -8.08
CA GLU A 98 -18.01 -7.36 -7.18
C GLU A 98 -17.31 -8.57 -7.81
N ASP A 99 -16.52 -9.28 -7.00
CA ASP A 99 -15.67 -10.41 -7.37
C ASP A 99 -14.49 -10.13 -8.31
N ASP A 100 -14.24 -8.88 -8.72
CA ASP A 100 -13.00 -8.53 -9.41
C ASP A 100 -11.78 -8.85 -8.53
N VAL A 101 -10.73 -9.36 -9.17
CA VAL A 101 -9.45 -9.67 -8.53
C VAL A 101 -8.40 -8.68 -9.01
N VAL A 102 -7.89 -7.86 -8.09
CA VAL A 102 -6.74 -7.01 -8.33
C VAL A 102 -5.49 -7.78 -7.94
N GLU A 103 -4.65 -8.05 -8.92
CA GLU A 103 -3.36 -8.69 -8.72
C GLU A 103 -2.24 -7.67 -8.76
N THR A 104 -1.33 -7.76 -7.80
CA THR A 104 -0.10 -6.96 -7.79
C THR A 104 1.11 -7.88 -7.65
N GLN A 105 2.13 -7.59 -8.46
CA GLN A 105 3.40 -8.30 -8.44
C GLN A 105 4.54 -7.37 -8.81
N ARG A 106 5.77 -7.76 -8.48
CA ARG A 106 6.95 -7.02 -8.89
C ARG A 106 7.05 -6.95 -10.42
N ALA A 107 7.13 -5.73 -10.96
CA ALA A 107 7.42 -5.53 -12.37
C ALA A 107 8.84 -6.05 -12.71
N ALA A 108 9.01 -6.58 -13.93
CA ALA A 108 10.31 -6.99 -14.44
C ALA A 108 11.28 -5.80 -14.60
N ALA A 109 10.73 -4.62 -14.92
CA ALA A 109 11.48 -3.38 -15.05
C ALA A 109 11.55 -2.63 -13.72
N ARG A 110 12.72 -2.06 -13.41
CA ARG A 110 12.93 -1.14 -12.29
C ARG A 110 13.17 0.28 -12.78
N ILE A 111 12.62 1.26 -12.07
CA ILE A 111 12.87 2.68 -12.33
C ILE A 111 14.30 3.02 -11.88
N ARG A 112 15.04 3.74 -12.72
CA ARG A 112 16.36 4.31 -12.38
C ARG A 112 16.18 5.75 -11.95
N LEU A 113 16.47 6.04 -10.69
CA LEU A 113 16.36 7.39 -10.12
C LEU A 113 17.74 8.05 -10.03
N ALA A 114 17.86 9.26 -10.55
CA ALA A 114 19.06 10.09 -10.35
C ALA A 114 19.04 10.70 -8.94
N ARG A 115 20.15 10.60 -8.22
CA ARG A 115 20.27 11.11 -6.84
C ARG A 115 21.44 12.07 -6.71
N PHE A 116 21.20 13.20 -6.06
CA PHE A 116 22.26 14.12 -5.69
C PHE A 116 23.10 13.55 -4.54
N PRO A 117 24.44 13.57 -4.61
CA PRO A 117 25.33 12.95 -3.62
C PRO A 117 25.08 13.41 -2.18
N HIS A 118 24.68 14.67 -2.00
CA HIS A 118 24.54 15.31 -0.69
C HIS A 118 23.13 15.19 -0.08
N LYS A 119 22.16 14.59 -0.78
CA LYS A 119 20.82 14.35 -0.24
C LYS A 119 20.71 12.93 0.30
N HIS A 120 20.66 12.81 1.62
CA HIS A 120 20.48 11.54 2.32
C HIS A 120 19.00 11.24 2.59
N PHE A 121 18.63 9.96 2.64
CA PHE A 121 17.25 9.56 2.88
C PHE A 121 16.70 10.14 4.19
N PHE A 122 17.42 9.94 5.30
CA PHE A 122 17.01 10.46 6.61
C PHE A 122 17.05 11.99 6.68
N SER A 123 17.93 12.67 5.93
CA SER A 123 17.88 14.14 5.88
C SER A 123 16.60 14.62 5.20
N VAL A 124 16.19 13.96 4.10
CA VAL A 124 14.92 14.28 3.43
C VAL A 124 13.73 13.99 4.34
N LEU A 125 13.72 12.83 5.02
CA LEU A 125 12.65 12.49 5.97
C LEU A 125 12.54 13.52 7.10
N ARG A 126 13.65 13.91 7.75
CA ARG A 126 13.62 14.92 8.81
C ARG A 126 13.05 16.24 8.32
N THR A 127 13.50 16.74 7.17
CA THR A 127 12.99 18.00 6.60
C THR A 127 11.52 17.91 6.21
N LYS A 128 11.06 16.78 5.65
CA LYS A 128 9.68 16.62 5.16
C LYS A 128 8.67 16.34 6.27
N LEU A 129 9.06 15.58 7.29
CA LEU A 129 8.19 15.17 8.40
C LEU A 129 8.41 15.99 9.67
N LYS A 130 9.32 16.98 9.65
CA LYS A 130 9.78 17.72 10.85
C LYS A 130 10.21 16.78 11.99
N TRP A 131 10.79 15.65 11.61
CA TRP A 131 11.01 14.56 12.54
C TRP A 131 12.19 14.86 13.46
N GLY A 132 11.90 15.00 14.76
CA GLY A 132 12.90 15.26 15.79
C GLY A 132 13.23 16.73 15.99
N GLU A 133 12.48 17.66 15.39
CA GLU A 133 12.47 19.05 15.81
C GLU A 133 11.82 19.10 17.21
N ARG A 134 12.60 19.53 18.21
CA ARG A 134 12.13 19.90 19.54
C ARG A 134 11.90 21.40 19.58
#